data_AF-A0A2V9WGR6-F1
#
_entry.id   AF-A0A2V9WGR6-F1
#
_cell.length_a   1.000
_cell.length_b   1.000
_cell.length_c   1.000
_cell.angle_alpha   90.00
_cell.angle_beta   90.00
_cell.angle_gamma   90.00
#
_symmetry.space_group_name_H-M   'P 1'
#
loop_
_entity.id
_entity.type
_entity.pdbx_description
1 polymer ?
#
loop_
_entity_poly.entity_id
_entity_poly.type
_entity_poly.pdbx_seq_one_letter_code
_entity_poly.pdbx_strand_id
1 'polypeptide(L)'
;MKLALTPVVPADIKVAADDALVTRLETVSLGQKLSLARRASGRIAGALLLDAEARVVHAALENARLTEASVIKTLMRQSTPAVFVEAVCRHPKWSLHHEVRIALLRNEKIPLARAVQFARALPPSQLHEILHSSRLPVKIKTYLVKELETRSAISGVVDQAGKF
;
A
#
# COMPACT_ATOMS: atom_id res chain seq x y z
N MET A 1 28.25 -17.79 30.11
CA MET A 1 27.61 -16.45 30.07
C MET A 1 28.23 -15.61 28.96
N LYS A 2 27.65 -15.58 27.75
CA LYS A 2 28.09 -14.73 26.61
C LYS A 2 27.04 -13.65 26.27
N LEU A 3 26.32 -13.16 27.28
CA LEU A 3 25.23 -12.18 27.13
C LEU A 3 25.70 -10.71 27.16
N ALA A 4 27.02 -10.44 27.20
CA ALA A 4 27.57 -9.12 27.54
C ALA A 4 28.40 -8.42 26.43
N LEU A 5 28.44 -8.93 25.19
CA LEU A 5 29.39 -8.42 24.16
C LEU A 5 28.76 -7.85 22.89
N THR A 6 27.50 -7.43 22.92
CA THR A 6 26.97 -6.54 21.88
C THR A 6 26.60 -5.21 22.52
N PRO A 7 27.25 -4.09 22.14
CA PRO A 7 26.77 -2.78 22.56
C PRO A 7 25.33 -2.64 22.07
N VAL A 8 24.41 -2.40 23.00
CA VAL A 8 23.02 -2.06 22.68
C VAL A 8 23.11 -0.68 22.02
N VAL A 9 23.19 -0.67 20.69
CA VAL A 9 23.21 0.58 19.92
C VAL A 9 21.91 1.33 20.24
N PRO A 10 21.99 2.58 20.75
CA PRO A 10 20.82 3.40 21.03
C PRO A 10 19.91 3.54 19.80
N ALA A 11 18.60 3.64 20.02
CA ALA A 11 17.61 3.59 18.94
C ALA A 11 17.74 4.78 17.96
N ASP A 12 18.07 5.96 18.48
CA ASP A 12 18.38 7.18 17.75
C ASP A 12 19.57 6.99 16.79
N ILE A 13 20.64 6.34 17.24
CA ILE A 13 21.82 6.04 16.39
C ILE A 13 21.45 5.09 15.25
N LYS A 14 20.59 4.10 15.51
CA LYS A 14 20.10 3.20 14.45
C LYS A 14 19.24 3.94 13.43
N VAL A 15 18.39 4.86 13.89
CA VAL A 15 17.57 5.71 13.00
C VAL A 15 18.45 6.62 12.15
N ALA A 16 19.45 7.28 12.75
CA ALA A 16 20.38 8.14 12.03
C ALA A 16 21.19 7.36 10.97
N ALA A 17 21.63 6.15 11.30
CA ALA A 17 22.33 5.28 10.35
C ALA A 17 21.42 4.85 9.18
N ASP A 18 20.17 4.48 9.46
CA ASP A 18 19.19 4.15 8.42
C ASP A 18 18.93 5.36 7.51
N ASP A 19 18.78 6.57 8.07
CA ASP A 19 18.55 7.79 7.31
C ASP A 19 19.74 8.16 6.40
N ALA A 20 20.96 8.00 6.91
CA ALA A 20 22.17 8.18 6.13
C ALA A 20 22.24 7.17 4.96
N LEU A 21 21.81 5.92 5.18
CA LEU A 21 21.77 4.92 4.12
C LEU A 21 20.66 5.19 3.10
N VAL A 22 19.46 5.60 3.55
CA VAL A 22 18.32 5.95 2.69
C VAL A 22 18.72 7.04 1.69
N THR A 23 19.45 8.05 2.14
CA THR A 23 19.93 9.16 1.30
C THR A 23 20.90 8.70 0.20
N ARG A 24 21.55 7.54 0.38
CA ARG A 24 22.55 7.01 -0.56
C ARG A 24 22.02 5.89 -1.45
N LEU A 25 20.76 5.46 -1.28
CA LEU A 25 20.21 4.31 -2.00
C LEU A 25 20.31 4.41 -3.52
N GLU A 26 20.27 5.62 -4.09
CA GLU A 26 20.41 5.84 -5.54
C GLU A 26 21.77 5.41 -6.09
N THR A 27 22.82 5.51 -5.26
CA THR A 27 24.20 5.12 -5.61
C THR A 27 24.50 3.64 -5.37
N VAL A 28 23.58 2.92 -4.73
CA VAL A 28 23.73 1.52 -4.38
C VAL A 28 23.41 0.64 -5.59
N SER A 29 24.26 -0.36 -5.85
CA SER A 29 24.03 -1.31 -6.95
C SER A 29 22.71 -2.06 -6.80
N LEU A 30 22.13 -2.52 -7.92
CA LEU A 30 20.88 -3.27 -7.91
C LEU A 30 20.92 -4.50 -6.99
N GLY A 31 22.03 -5.26 -7.00
CA GLY A 31 22.20 -6.43 -6.14
C GLY A 31 22.16 -6.08 -4.65
N GLN A 32 22.81 -4.98 -4.27
CA GLN A 32 22.76 -4.48 -2.89
C GLN A 32 21.37 -3.95 -2.52
N LYS A 33 20.69 -3.23 -3.41
CA LYS A 33 19.29 -2.81 -3.19
C LYS A 33 18.39 -4.00 -2.93
N LEU A 34 18.51 -5.08 -3.71
CA LEU A 34 17.75 -6.32 -3.50
C LEU A 34 18.07 -7.00 -2.16
N SER A 35 19.33 -6.95 -1.73
CA SER A 35 19.73 -7.49 -0.42
C SER A 35 19.15 -6.66 0.73
N LEU A 36 19.29 -5.33 0.65
CA LEU A 36 18.74 -4.39 1.62
C LEU A 36 17.22 -4.48 1.69
N ALA A 37 16.54 -4.52 0.54
CA ALA A 37 15.10 -4.66 0.44
C ALA A 37 14.58 -5.84 1.27
N ARG A 38 15.24 -7.01 1.21
CA ARG A 38 14.78 -8.21 1.93
C ARG A 38 15.19 -8.25 3.41
N ARG A 39 16.35 -7.69 3.76
CA ARG A 39 17.03 -8.00 5.04
C ARG A 39 17.27 -6.81 5.95
N ALA A 40 17.21 -5.58 5.43
CA ALA A 40 17.48 -4.37 6.20
C ALA A 40 16.35 -4.05 7.19
N SER A 41 16.42 -2.89 7.84
CA SER A 41 15.34 -2.41 8.70
C SER A 41 14.06 -2.14 7.89
N GLY A 42 12.92 -2.10 8.58
CA GLY A 42 11.65 -1.72 7.96
C GLY A 42 11.68 -0.30 7.38
N ARG A 43 12.52 0.60 7.93
CA ARG A 43 12.71 1.96 7.42
C ARG A 43 13.39 1.97 6.06
N ILE A 44 14.47 1.21 5.91
CA ILE A 44 15.18 1.08 4.62
C ILE A 44 14.30 0.37 3.60
N ALA A 45 13.64 -0.73 3.99
CA ALA A 45 12.69 -1.42 3.10
C ALA A 45 11.56 -0.50 2.65
N GLY A 46 11.01 0.31 3.56
CA GLY A 46 9.99 1.31 3.26
C GLY A 46 10.45 2.38 2.27
N ALA A 47 11.72 2.81 2.35
CA ALA A 47 12.30 3.73 1.37
C ALA A 47 12.42 3.08 -0.02
N LEU A 48 12.81 1.80 -0.08
CA LEU A 48 12.96 1.02 -1.31
C LEU A 48 11.61 0.71 -2.01
N LEU A 49 10.46 0.96 -1.37
CA LEU A 49 9.15 0.88 -2.03
C LEU A 49 8.95 1.94 -3.12
N LEU A 50 9.74 3.02 -3.09
CA LEU A 50 9.72 4.07 -4.11
C LEU A 50 10.72 3.84 -5.24
N ASP A 51 11.43 2.71 -5.25
CA ASP A 51 12.38 2.40 -6.31
C ASP A 51 11.66 2.19 -7.66
N ALA A 52 12.30 2.63 -8.74
CA ALA A 52 11.76 2.45 -10.09
C ALA A 52 11.77 0.96 -10.51
N GLU A 53 12.67 0.17 -9.93
CA GLU A 53 12.84 -1.23 -10.30
C GLU A 53 11.85 -2.15 -9.60
N ALA A 54 10.99 -2.79 -10.40
CA ALA A 54 9.95 -3.69 -9.91
C ALA A 54 10.50 -4.78 -8.97
N ARG A 55 11.67 -5.36 -9.31
CA ARG A 55 12.31 -6.41 -8.51
C ARG A 55 12.68 -5.94 -7.11
N VAL A 56 13.10 -4.68 -6.97
CA VAL A 56 13.44 -4.07 -5.68
C VAL A 56 12.18 -3.86 -4.85
N VAL A 57 11.13 -3.32 -5.47
CA VAL A 57 9.83 -3.11 -4.83
C VAL A 57 9.24 -4.44 -4.33
N HIS A 58 9.22 -5.48 -5.15
CA HIS A 58 8.77 -6.82 -4.75
C HIS A 58 9.60 -7.36 -3.58
N ALA A 59 10.93 -7.25 -3.66
CA ALA A 59 11.81 -7.69 -2.57
C ALA A 59 11.56 -6.94 -1.26
N ALA A 60 11.20 -5.65 -1.32
CA ALA A 60 10.90 -4.84 -0.15
C ALA A 60 9.54 -5.21 0.46
N LEU A 61 8.54 -5.54 -0.35
CA LEU A 61 7.22 -6.00 0.11
C LEU A 61 7.27 -7.34 0.87
N GLU A 62 8.26 -8.18 0.56
CA GLU A 62 8.55 -9.45 1.25
C GLU A 62 9.38 -9.29 2.54
N ASN A 63 9.80 -8.07 2.87
CA ASN A 63 10.58 -7.83 4.08
C ASN A 63 9.74 -8.07 5.35
N ALA A 64 10.20 -8.98 6.22
CA ALA A 64 9.50 -9.33 7.46
C ALA A 64 9.38 -8.15 8.46
N ARG A 65 10.23 -7.13 8.35
CA ARG A 65 10.22 -5.93 9.19
C ARG A 65 9.43 -4.77 8.55
N LEU A 66 8.91 -4.93 7.34
CA LEU A 66 8.05 -3.93 6.73
C LEU A 66 6.67 -3.93 7.41
N THR A 67 6.19 -2.73 7.73
CA THR A 67 4.92 -2.54 8.44
C THR A 67 3.82 -2.06 7.51
N GLU A 68 2.57 -2.38 7.86
CA GLU A 68 1.39 -1.88 7.15
C GLU A 68 1.36 -0.34 7.09
N ALA A 69 1.69 0.33 8.19
CA ALA A 69 1.80 1.78 8.25
C ALA A 69 2.81 2.34 7.21
N SER A 70 3.91 1.63 6.93
CA SER A 70 4.89 2.05 5.92
C SER A 70 4.33 1.90 4.50
N VAL A 71 3.59 0.82 4.23
CA VAL A 71 2.92 0.60 2.94
C VAL A 71 1.86 1.67 2.69
N ILE A 72 0.98 1.92 3.66
CA ILE A 72 -0.05 2.97 3.59
C ILE A 72 0.58 4.34 3.41
N LYS A 73 1.58 4.68 4.25
CA LYS A 73 2.31 5.95 4.13
C LYS A 73 2.90 6.12 2.73
N THR A 74 3.41 5.05 2.13
CA THR A 74 3.95 5.09 0.78
C THR A 74 2.83 5.30 -0.23
N LEU A 75 1.74 4.52 -0.18
CA LEU A 75 0.57 4.67 -1.06
C LEU A 75 -0.04 6.08 -1.04
N MET A 76 0.02 6.79 0.09
CA MET A 76 -0.51 8.15 0.19
C MET A 76 0.40 9.23 -0.41
N ARG A 77 1.63 8.90 -0.84
CA ARG A 77 2.54 9.86 -1.47
C ARG A 77 2.18 10.11 -2.93
N GLN A 78 2.41 11.33 -3.39
CA GLN A 78 2.23 11.70 -4.81
C GLN A 78 3.32 11.07 -5.68
N SER A 79 4.55 10.98 -5.16
CA SER A 79 5.71 10.39 -5.82
C SER A 79 5.68 8.86 -5.93
N THR A 80 4.60 8.20 -5.48
CA THR A 80 4.47 6.75 -5.50
C THR A 80 4.57 6.20 -6.92
N PRO A 81 5.51 5.29 -7.22
CA PRO A 81 5.58 4.67 -8.55
C PRO A 81 4.37 3.79 -8.85
N ALA A 82 3.90 3.78 -10.10
CA ALA A 82 2.81 2.91 -10.53
C ALA A 82 3.13 1.42 -10.29
N VAL A 83 4.39 1.03 -10.50
CA VAL A 83 4.89 -0.33 -10.25
C VAL A 83 4.65 -0.79 -8.81
N PHE A 84 4.77 0.10 -7.82
CA PHE A 84 4.48 -0.23 -6.42
C PHE A 84 2.98 -0.41 -6.17
N VAL A 85 2.14 0.50 -6.67
CA VAL A 85 0.68 0.39 -6.53
C VAL A 85 0.19 -0.93 -7.13
N GLU A 86 0.71 -1.26 -8.31
CA GLU A 86 0.45 -2.51 -9.02
C GLU A 86 0.94 -3.75 -8.27
N ALA A 87 2.13 -3.69 -7.66
CA ALA A 87 2.67 -4.77 -6.85
C ALA A 87 1.80 -5.01 -5.61
N VAL A 88 1.42 -3.95 -4.88
CA VAL A 88 0.57 -4.05 -3.68
C VAL A 88 -0.81 -4.61 -4.03
N CYS A 89 -1.42 -4.19 -5.14
CA CYS A 89 -2.71 -4.70 -5.60
C CYS A 89 -2.72 -6.22 -5.85
N ARG A 90 -1.59 -6.80 -6.27
CA ARG A 90 -1.45 -8.24 -6.57
C ARG A 90 -0.84 -9.03 -5.41
N HIS A 91 -0.39 -8.36 -4.36
CA HIS A 91 0.39 -9.01 -3.30
C HIS A 91 -0.51 -9.86 -2.39
N PRO A 92 -0.19 -11.15 -2.15
CA PRO A 92 -1.06 -12.07 -1.41
C PRO A 92 -1.28 -11.64 0.05
N LYS A 93 -0.27 -11.06 0.70
CA LYS A 93 -0.40 -10.44 2.03
C LYS A 93 -1.11 -9.09 1.99
N TRP A 94 -0.48 -8.07 1.42
CA TRP A 94 -0.92 -6.67 1.56
C TRP A 94 -2.28 -6.36 0.93
N SER A 95 -2.66 -7.02 -0.18
CA SER A 95 -3.96 -6.78 -0.81
C SER A 95 -5.16 -7.26 0.01
N LEU A 96 -4.92 -8.04 1.07
CA LEU A 96 -5.95 -8.52 2.00
C LEU A 96 -6.22 -7.53 3.14
N HIS A 97 -5.29 -6.63 3.44
CA HIS A 97 -5.43 -5.67 4.53
C HIS A 97 -6.44 -4.58 4.18
N HIS A 98 -7.39 -4.34 5.08
CA HIS A 98 -8.48 -3.39 4.88
C HIS A 98 -7.97 -1.96 4.68
N GLU A 99 -7.10 -1.48 5.57
CA GLU A 99 -6.54 -0.11 5.48
C GLU A 99 -5.67 0.08 4.23
N VAL A 100 -4.98 -0.97 3.79
CA VAL A 100 -4.23 -0.95 2.51
C VAL A 100 -5.20 -0.78 1.32
N ARG A 101 -6.35 -1.48 1.30
CA ARG A 101 -7.36 -1.30 0.24
C ARG A 101 -7.92 0.10 0.22
N ILE A 102 -8.19 0.70 1.39
CA ILE A 102 -8.62 2.09 1.49
C ILE A 102 -7.56 3.04 0.91
N ALA A 103 -6.29 2.85 1.28
CA ALA A 103 -5.19 3.64 0.76
C ALA A 103 -5.02 3.49 -0.76
N LEU A 104 -5.18 2.27 -1.29
CA LEU A 104 -5.18 2.00 -2.72
C LEU A 104 -6.32 2.74 -3.44
N LEU A 105 -7.54 2.73 -2.89
CA LEU A 105 -8.69 3.46 -3.43
C LEU A 105 -8.57 4.99 -3.32
N ARG A 106 -7.58 5.49 -2.58
CA ARG A 106 -7.25 6.92 -2.54
C ARG A 106 -6.13 7.31 -3.50
N ASN A 107 -5.43 6.34 -4.08
CA ASN A 107 -4.26 6.55 -4.93
C ASN A 107 -4.66 6.70 -6.41
N GLU A 108 -4.21 7.78 -7.06
CA GLU A 108 -4.54 8.11 -8.45
C GLU A 108 -4.03 7.10 -9.49
N LYS A 109 -3.04 6.28 -9.13
CA LYS A 109 -2.36 5.30 -10.00
C LYS A 109 -2.95 3.89 -9.89
N ILE A 110 -4.05 3.71 -9.16
CA ILE A 110 -4.70 2.39 -9.05
C ILE A 110 -5.27 1.95 -10.42
N PRO A 111 -5.01 0.70 -10.86
CA PRO A 111 -5.67 0.15 -12.04
C PRO A 111 -7.18 0.02 -11.83
N LEU A 112 -7.99 0.42 -12.81
CA LEU A 112 -9.47 0.42 -12.74
C LEU A 112 -10.03 -0.94 -12.28
N ALA A 113 -9.57 -2.05 -12.88
CA ALA A 113 -10.05 -3.38 -12.54
C ALA A 113 -9.86 -3.71 -11.04
N ARG A 114 -8.75 -3.27 -10.44
CA ARG A 114 -8.47 -3.46 -9.01
C ARG A 114 -9.29 -2.53 -8.15
N ALA A 115 -9.48 -1.27 -8.57
CA ALA A 115 -10.36 -0.33 -7.88
C ALA A 115 -11.79 -0.87 -7.77
N VAL A 116 -12.35 -1.38 -8.86
CA VAL A 116 -13.69 -1.99 -8.88
C VAL A 116 -13.75 -3.22 -7.97
N GLN A 117 -12.76 -4.11 -8.05
CA GLN A 117 -12.70 -5.31 -7.20
C GLN A 117 -12.71 -4.96 -5.71
N PHE A 118 -11.88 -4.02 -5.27
CA PHE A 118 -11.82 -3.62 -3.86
C PHE A 118 -13.07 -2.85 -3.43
N ALA A 119 -13.61 -1.98 -4.28
CA ALA A 119 -14.85 -1.25 -4.04
C ALA A 119 -16.05 -2.17 -3.78
N ARG A 120 -16.16 -3.29 -4.50
CA ARG A 120 -17.25 -4.27 -4.32
C ARG A 120 -17.20 -4.97 -2.95
N ALA A 121 -16.02 -5.10 -2.37
CA ALA A 121 -15.84 -5.70 -1.05
C ALA A 121 -16.15 -4.73 0.11
N LEU A 122 -16.35 -3.44 -0.17
CA LEU A 122 -16.62 -2.42 0.84
C LEU A 122 -18.13 -2.12 0.98
N PRO A 123 -18.59 -1.71 2.18
CA PRO A 123 -19.92 -1.15 2.38
C PRO A 123 -20.14 0.12 1.56
N PRO A 124 -21.37 0.35 1.03
CA PRO A 124 -21.67 1.53 0.23
C PRO A 124 -21.34 2.88 0.88
N SER A 125 -21.67 3.05 2.16
CA SER A 125 -21.41 4.27 2.93
C SER A 125 -19.91 4.59 3.04
N GLN A 126 -19.11 3.58 3.37
CA GLN A 126 -17.66 3.73 3.46
C GLN A 126 -17.02 4.04 2.11
N LEU A 127 -17.45 3.36 1.03
CA LEU A 127 -16.93 3.65 -0.30
C LEU A 127 -17.27 5.09 -0.72
N HIS A 128 -18.47 5.57 -0.42
CA HIS A 128 -18.85 6.95 -0.70
C HIS A 128 -17.92 7.96 -0.03
N GLU A 129 -17.59 7.77 1.26
CA GLU A 129 -16.65 8.61 2.01
C GLU A 129 -15.22 8.57 1.43
N ILE A 130 -14.76 7.37 1.03
CA ILE A 130 -13.46 7.20 0.39
C ILE A 130 -13.41 7.96 -0.94
N LEU A 131 -14.44 7.84 -1.79
CA LEU A 131 -14.48 8.49 -3.11
C LEU A 131 -14.47 10.02 -2.99
N HIS A 132 -15.15 10.58 -1.97
CA HIS A 132 -15.14 12.01 -1.68
C HIS A 132 -13.74 12.53 -1.34
N SER A 133 -12.99 11.78 -0.54
CA SER A 133 -11.63 12.16 -0.10
C SER A 133 -10.50 11.71 -1.05
N SER A 134 -10.81 10.88 -2.05
CA SER A 134 -9.81 10.27 -2.93
C SER A 134 -9.26 11.21 -4.00
N ARG A 135 -8.04 10.92 -4.48
CA ARG A 135 -7.42 11.59 -5.64
C ARG A 135 -7.62 10.81 -6.95
N LEU A 136 -8.62 9.93 -7.00
CA LEU A 136 -8.86 9.10 -8.17
C LEU A 136 -9.19 9.94 -9.41
N PRO A 137 -8.75 9.53 -10.61
CA PRO A 137 -9.20 10.11 -11.86
C PRO A 137 -10.73 10.13 -11.96
N VAL A 138 -11.29 11.21 -12.53
CA VAL A 138 -12.74 11.42 -12.65
C VAL A 138 -13.43 10.20 -13.26
N LYS A 139 -12.85 9.60 -14.30
CA LYS A 139 -13.40 8.39 -14.95
C LYS A 139 -13.59 7.22 -13.98
N ILE A 140 -12.63 6.98 -13.09
CA ILE A 140 -12.71 5.91 -12.09
C ILE A 140 -13.76 6.26 -11.05
N LYS A 141 -13.79 7.51 -10.56
CA LYS A 141 -14.81 7.95 -9.58
C LYS A 141 -16.22 7.78 -10.13
N THR A 142 -16.49 8.27 -11.34
CA THR A 142 -17.82 8.17 -11.97
C THR A 142 -18.25 6.70 -12.13
N TYR A 143 -17.32 5.83 -12.53
CA TYR A 143 -17.62 4.40 -12.63
C TYR A 143 -17.99 3.80 -11.27
N LEU A 144 -17.21 4.08 -10.22
CA LEU A 144 -17.44 3.54 -8.87
C LEU A 144 -18.71 4.10 -8.22
N VAL A 145 -19.07 5.36 -8.49
CA VAL A 145 -20.34 5.95 -8.03
C VAL A 145 -21.53 5.28 -8.71
N LYS A 146 -21.48 5.08 -10.03
CA LYS A 146 -22.54 4.37 -10.76
C LYS A 146 -22.72 2.93 -10.27
N GLU A 147 -21.61 2.24 -9.96
CA GLU A 147 -21.63 0.91 -9.36
C GLU A 147 -22.32 0.94 -7.97
N LEU A 148 -22.06 1.96 -7.15
CA LEU A 148 -22.72 2.13 -5.84
C LEU A 148 -24.23 2.31 -5.95
N GLU A 149 -24.70 3.16 -6.87
CA GLU A 149 -26.13 3.38 -7.12
C GLU A 149 -26.82 2.08 -7.53
N THR A 150 -26.17 1.30 -8.40
CA THR A 150 -26.67 0.01 -8.85
C THR A 150 -26.79 -0.98 -7.68
N ARG A 151 -25.80 -1.04 -6.79
CA ARG A 151 -25.83 -1.90 -5.59
C ARG A 151 -26.93 -1.48 -4.60
N SER A 152 -27.14 -0.19 -4.42
CA SER A 152 -28.20 0.35 -3.55
C SER A 152 -29.59 0.01 -4.09
N ALA A 153 -29.80 0.12 -5.40
CA ALA A 153 -31.07 -0.22 -6.04
C ALA A 153 -31.42 -1.71 -5.88
N ILE A 154 -30.44 -2.60 -6.02
CA ILE A 154 -30.65 -4.05 -5.86
C ILE A 154 -30.98 -4.41 -4.40
N SER A 155 -30.28 -3.82 -3.43
CA SER A 155 -30.55 -4.07 -2.00
C SER A 155 -31.97 -3.65 -1.61
N GLY A 156 -32.45 -2.49 -2.10
CA GLY A 156 -33.79 -1.99 -1.82
C GLY A 156 -34.91 -2.85 -2.43
N VAL A 157 -34.65 -3.54 -3.54
CA VAL A 157 -35.62 -4.46 -4.18
C VAL A 157 -35.74 -5.77 -3.39
N VAL A 158 -34.62 -6.31 -2.89
CA VAL A 158 -34.61 -7.55 -2.09
C VAL A 158 -35.35 -7.37 -0.75
N ASP A 159 -35.18 -6.22 -0.10
CA ASP A 159 -35.86 -5.91 1.17
C ASP A 159 -37.40 -5.74 1.02
N GLN A 160 -37.88 -5.41 -0.19
CA GLN A 160 -39.31 -5.33 -0.48
C GLN A 160 -39.93 -6.68 -0.88
N ALA A 161 -39.15 -7.57 -1.51
CA ALA A 161 -39.62 -8.89 -1.93
C ALA A 161 -39.77 -9.90 -0.78
N GLY A 162 -39.06 -9.71 0.34
CA GLY A 162 -39.13 -10.58 1.53
C GLY A 162 -40.23 -10.22 2.55
N LYS A 163 -41.09 -9.24 2.25
CA LYS A 163 -42.18 -8.77 3.13
C LYS A 163 -43.58 -9.24 2.72
N PHE A 164 -43.67 -10.22 1.82
CA PHE A 164 -44.93 -10.83 1.40
C PHE A 164 -45.00 -12.31 1.76
#